data_AF-A0A1X7KQF8-F1
#
_entry.id   AF-A0A1X7KQF8-F1
#
_cell.length_a   1.000
_cell.length_b   1.000
_cell.length_c   1.000
_cell.angle_alpha   90.00
_cell.angle_beta   90.00
_cell.angle_gamma   90.00
#
_symmetry.space_group_name_H-M   'P 1'
#
loop_
_entity.id
_entity.type
_entity.pdbx_description
1 polymer ?
#
loop_
_entity_poly.entity_id
_entity_poly.type
_entity_poly.pdbx_seq_one_letter_code
_entity_poly.pdbx_strand_id
1 'polypeptide(L)'
;MSNITTAEVLKLFEDESEDLKEIVGGDWEIDYKDYASRSTVQQHVPTGRYFSITENRSGSYYTDYFYGDSDCTEVEPVEVTVTQYRAVKG
;
A
#
# COMPACT_ATOMS: atom_id res chain seq x y z
N MET A 1 5.95 -20.68 13.62
CA MET A 1 5.22 -19.73 12.75
C MET A 1 5.87 -19.84 11.38
N SER A 2 5.10 -20.09 10.33
CA SER A 2 5.66 -20.12 8.98
C SER A 2 6.00 -18.69 8.58
N ASN A 3 7.21 -18.45 8.06
CA ASN A 3 7.57 -17.16 7.49
C ASN A 3 6.91 -17.04 6.13
N ILE A 4 5.91 -16.17 6.00
CA ILE A 4 5.38 -15.78 4.70
C ILE A 4 6.36 -14.85 3.98
N THR A 5 6.52 -15.04 2.67
CA THR A 5 7.36 -14.23 1.78
C THR A 5 6.54 -13.14 1.08
N THR A 6 7.18 -12.09 0.58
CA THR A 6 6.49 -11.02 -0.18
C THR A 6 5.82 -11.55 -1.44
N ALA A 7 6.39 -12.57 -2.10
CA ALA A 7 5.79 -13.20 -3.27
C ALA A 7 4.51 -14.00 -2.93
N GLU A 8 4.46 -14.64 -1.76
CA GLU A 8 3.23 -15.29 -1.28
C GLU A 8 2.16 -14.26 -0.90
N VAL A 9 2.56 -13.14 -0.29
CA VAL A 9 1.65 -12.03 0.01
C VAL A 9 1.05 -11.43 -1.27
N LEU A 10 1.85 -11.24 -2.32
CA LEU A 10 1.35 -10.75 -3.60
C LEU A 10 0.29 -11.67 -4.20
N LYS A 11 0.51 -13.00 -4.15
CA LYS A 11 -0.51 -13.95 -4.61
C LYS A 11 -1.80 -13.86 -3.82
N LEU A 12 -1.70 -13.78 -2.48
CA LEU A 12 -2.88 -13.59 -1.63
C LEU A 12 -3.62 -12.29 -1.95
N PHE A 13 -2.89 -11.23 -2.33
CA PHE A 13 -3.47 -9.95 -2.72
C PHE A 13 -4.19 -10.04 -4.07
N GLU A 14 -3.57 -10.66 -5.07
CA GLU A 14 -4.15 -10.90 -6.39
C GLU A 14 -5.37 -11.82 -6.33
N ASP A 15 -5.36 -12.80 -5.42
CA ASP A 15 -6.47 -13.73 -5.16
C ASP A 15 -7.59 -13.11 -4.31
N GLU A 16 -7.48 -11.84 -3.91
CA GLU A 16 -8.41 -11.15 -2.98
C GLU A 16 -8.68 -11.96 -1.69
N SER A 17 -7.63 -12.59 -1.16
CA SER A 17 -7.74 -13.52 -0.03
C SER A 17 -8.18 -12.83 1.26
N GLU A 18 -9.04 -13.52 2.02
CA GLU A 18 -9.47 -13.10 3.37
C GLU A 18 -8.35 -13.09 4.41
N ASP A 19 -7.21 -13.71 4.11
CA ASP A 19 -6.02 -13.69 4.96
C ASP A 19 -5.32 -12.33 4.96
N LEU A 20 -5.67 -11.43 4.04
CA LEU A 20 -5.19 -10.06 3.99
C LEU A 20 -6.27 -9.09 4.44
N LYS A 21 -5.88 -8.21 5.37
CA LYS A 21 -6.72 -7.11 5.84
C LYS A 21 -6.06 -5.78 5.48
N GLU A 22 -6.77 -4.94 4.75
CA GLU A 22 -6.33 -3.58 4.50
C GLU A 22 -6.33 -2.76 5.80
N ILE A 23 -5.19 -2.15 6.09
CA ILE A 23 -4.97 -1.30 7.28
C ILE A 23 -4.95 0.17 6.87
N VAL A 24 -4.29 0.46 5.75
CA VAL A 24 -4.24 1.80 5.17
C VAL A 24 -4.49 1.68 3.68
N GLY A 25 -5.61 2.26 3.23
CA GLY A 25 -5.89 2.45 1.81
C GLY A 25 -5.10 3.65 1.28
N GLY A 26 -4.57 3.51 0.07
CA GLY A 26 -3.93 4.58 -0.68
C GLY A 26 -4.77 4.98 -1.88
N ASP A 27 -4.83 6.28 -2.15
CA ASP A 27 -5.46 6.81 -3.35
C ASP A 27 -4.56 6.58 -4.57
N TRP A 28 -5.16 6.52 -5.75
CA TRP A 28 -4.42 6.55 -7.01
C TRP A 28 -3.90 7.96 -7.27
N GLU A 29 -2.58 8.11 -7.27
CA GLU A 29 -1.90 9.37 -7.57
C GLU A 29 -1.33 9.32 -8.99
N ILE A 30 -1.50 10.41 -9.74
CA ILE A 30 -0.94 10.54 -11.09
C ILE A 30 0.53 10.92 -10.96
N ASP A 31 1.42 10.01 -11.35
CA ASP A 31 2.86 10.22 -11.35
C ASP A 31 3.30 11.06 -12.57
N TYR A 32 2.80 10.70 -13.76
CA TYR A 32 3.12 11.39 -15.00
C TYR A 32 2.10 11.07 -16.10
N LYS A 33 1.46 12.11 -16.66
CA LYS A 33 0.42 11.97 -17.70
C LYS A 33 -0.69 10.99 -17.27
N ASP A 34 -0.71 9.82 -17.90
CA ASP A 34 -1.72 8.78 -17.71
C ASP A 34 -1.18 7.64 -16.83
N TYR A 35 0.05 7.76 -16.31
CA TYR A 35 0.64 6.82 -15.35
C TYR A 35 0.24 7.24 -13.94
N ALA A 36 -0.31 6.29 -13.20
CA ALA A 36 -0.69 6.46 -11.82
C ALA A 36 -0.25 5.27 -10.99
N SER A 37 0.07 5.51 -9.73
CA SER A 37 0.38 4.48 -8.75
C SER A 37 -0.45 4.66 -7.49
N ARG A 38 -0.62 3.58 -6.73
CA ARG A 38 -1.14 3.64 -5.37
C ARG A 38 -0.36 2.69 -4.49
N SER A 39 -0.25 3.02 -3.21
CA SER A 39 0.36 2.16 -2.20
C SER A 39 -0.64 1.89 -1.09
N THR A 40 -0.91 0.62 -0.81
CA THR A 40 -1.74 0.19 0.33
C THR A 40 -0.89 -0.51 1.38
N VAL A 41 -1.33 -0.51 2.64
CA VAL A 41 -0.74 -1.33 3.70
C VAL A 41 -1.72 -2.44 4.06
N GLN A 42 -1.30 -3.69 3.89
CA GLN A 42 -2.04 -4.89 4.21
C GLN A 42 -1.44 -5.56 5.45
N GLN A 43 -2.29 -6.18 6.28
CA GLN A 43 -1.86 -7.07 7.36
C GLN A 43 -2.20 -8.52 6.97
N HIS A 44 -1.20 -9.40 7.00
CA HIS A 44 -1.43 -10.83 6.87
C HIS A 44 -1.90 -11.42 8.20
N VAL A 45 -3.21 -11.63 8.32
CA VAL A 45 -3.93 -11.96 9.56
C VAL A 45 -3.33 -13.17 10.29
N PRO A 46 -2.98 -14.29 9.63
CA PRO A 46 -2.39 -15.45 10.31
C PRO A 46 -1.05 -15.19 11.01
N THR A 47 -0.26 -14.23 10.50
CA THR A 47 1.08 -13.93 11.03
C THR A 47 1.16 -12.61 11.80
N GLY A 48 0.19 -11.73 11.62
CA GLY A 48 0.19 -10.37 12.18
C GLY A 48 1.18 -9.40 11.52
N ARG A 49 1.96 -9.82 10.50
CA ARG A 49 2.95 -8.99 9.79
C ARG A 49 2.28 -8.03 8.81
N TYR A 50 2.95 -6.90 8.55
CA TYR A 50 2.43 -5.85 7.69
C TYR A 50 3.26 -5.74 6.40
N PHE A 51 2.59 -5.43 5.29
CA PHE A 51 3.20 -5.34 3.98
C PHE A 51 2.64 -4.12 3.25
N SER A 52 3.51 -3.35 2.60
CA SER A 52 3.11 -2.32 1.66
C SER A 52 3.09 -2.91 0.26
N ILE A 53 1.96 -2.77 -0.43
CA ILE A 53 1.78 -3.22 -1.82
C ILE A 53 1.60 -1.98 -2.69
N THR A 54 2.44 -1.86 -3.71
CA THR A 54 2.39 -0.78 -4.69
C THR A 54 1.87 -1.31 -6.01
N GLU A 55 0.76 -0.75 -6.46
CA GLU A 55 0.18 -1.04 -7.77
C GLU A 55 0.45 0.15 -8.71
N ASN A 56 0.64 -0.14 -9.99
CA ASN A 56 0.75 0.88 -11.02
C ASN A 56 -0.22 0.60 -12.16
N ARG A 57 -0.70 1.68 -12.78
CA ARG A 57 -1.54 1.61 -13.97
C ARG A 57 -1.17 2.70 -14.95
N SER A 58 -1.47 2.47 -16.22
CA SER A 58 -1.44 3.48 -17.27
C SER A 58 -2.77 3.53 -18.00
N GLY A 59 -3.20 4.72 -18.40
CA GLY A 59 -4.47 4.94 -19.11
C GLY A 59 -5.23 6.12 -18.53
N SER A 60 -6.39 6.40 -19.11
CA SER A 60 -7.21 7.56 -18.76
C SER A 60 -8.67 7.17 -18.68
N TYR A 61 -9.53 8.07 -18.20
CA TYR A 61 -10.99 7.87 -18.29
C TYR A 61 -11.49 7.67 -19.73
N TYR A 62 -10.73 8.13 -20.73
CA TYR A 62 -11.09 8.05 -22.15
C TYR A 62 -10.54 6.78 -22.83
N THR A 63 -9.74 5.97 -22.14
CA THR A 63 -9.14 4.75 -22.65
C THR A 63 -9.25 3.64 -21.61
N ASP A 64 -8.90 2.41 -21.97
CA ASP A 64 -8.78 1.36 -20.95
C ASP A 64 -7.59 1.66 -20.01
N TYR A 65 -7.66 1.12 -18.79
CA TYR A 65 -6.54 1.10 -17.85
C TYR A 65 -5.77 -0.20 -17.99
N PHE A 66 -4.45 -0.09 -18.13
CA PHE A 66 -3.51 -1.21 -18.14
C PHE A 66 -2.79 -1.25 -16.81
N TYR A 67 -2.96 -2.32 -16.05
CA TYR A 67 -2.30 -2.53 -14.77
C TYR A 67 -0.97 -3.24 -15.00
N GLY A 68 0.09 -2.76 -14.35
CA GLY A 68 1.40 -3.39 -14.34
C GLY A 68 1.58 -4.35 -13.16
N ASP A 69 2.77 -4.93 -13.06
CA ASP A 69 3.13 -5.81 -11.95
C ASP A 69 3.12 -5.04 -10.63
N SER A 70 2.64 -5.68 -9.56
CA SER A 70 2.60 -5.10 -8.22
C SER A 70 3.89 -5.41 -7.45
N ASP A 71 4.39 -4.44 -6.70
CA ASP A 71 5.53 -4.59 -5.82
C ASP A 71 5.08 -4.77 -4.37
N CYS A 72 5.80 -5.58 -3.59
CA CYS A 72 5.50 -5.83 -2.18
C CYS A 72 6.74 -5.75 -1.31
N THR A 73 6.63 -4.96 -0.23
CA THR A 73 7.69 -4.77 0.76
C THR A 73 7.13 -4.97 2.16
N GLU A 74 7.82 -5.73 3.00
CA GLU A 74 7.45 -5.86 4.41
C GLU A 74 7.71 -4.55 5.18
N VAL A 75 6.77 -4.16 6.03
CA VAL A 75 6.84 -2.92 6.81
C VAL A 75 6.46 -3.17 8.27
N GLU A 76 6.84 -2.24 9.14
CA GLU A 76 6.46 -2.25 10.56
C GLU A 76 5.76 -0.93 10.90
N PRO A 77 4.68 -0.95 11.69
CA PRO A 77 4.02 0.27 12.13
C PRO A 77 4.93 1.02 13.12
N VAL A 78 5.14 2.32 12.89
CA VAL A 78 5.91 3.21 13.76
C VAL A 78 5.04 4.36 14.22
N GLU A 79 4.83 4.48 15.53
CA GLU A 79 4.12 5.62 16.13
C GLU A 79 5.11 6.73 16.49
N VAL A 80 4.81 7.97 16.08
CA VAL A 80 5.67 9.14 16.31
C VAL A 80 4.90 10.21 17.10
N THR A 81 5.45 10.64 18.24
CA THR A 81 4.92 11.77 19.03
C THR A 81 5.63 13.07 18.63
N VAL A 82 4.88 14.09 18.21
CA VAL A 82 5.42 15.38 17.77
C VAL A 82 4.96 16.51 18.71
N THR A 83 5.90 17.26 19.28
CA THR A 83 5.61 18.50 20.02
C THR A 83 5.87 19.72 19.14
N GLN A 84 4.85 20.54 18.91
CA GLN A 84 4.97 21.79 18.13
C GLN A 84 4.79 23.01 19.03
N TYR A 85 5.67 24.00 18.88
CA TYR A 85 5.58 25.29 19.57
C TYR A 85 5.24 26.39 18.57
N ARG A 86 4.37 27.34 18.95
CA ARG A 86 4.00 28.50 18.13
C ARG A 86 4.29 29.79 18.88
N ALA A 87 4.56 30.86 18.14
CA ALA A 87 4.81 32.18 18.71
C ALA A 87 3.55 32.71 19.42
N VAL A 88 3.73 33.20 20.64
CA VAL A 88 2.70 33.96 21.36
C VAL A 88 2.93 35.44 21.04
N LYS A 89 1.99 36.07 20.34
CA LYS A 89 1.99 37.54 20.22
C LYS A 89 1.46 38.09 21.56
N GLY A 90 2.31 38.84 22.25
CA GLY A 90 1.94 39.63 23.43
C GLY A 90 1.30 40.96 23.06
#